data_AF-A0A0S8CK04-F1
#
_entry.id   AF-A0A0S8CK04-F1
#
_cell.length_a   1.000
_cell.length_b   1.000
_cell.length_c   1.000
_cell.angle_alpha   90.00
_cell.angle_beta   90.00
_cell.angle_gamma   90.00
#
_symmetry.space_group_name_H-M   'P 1'
#
loop_
_entity.id
_entity.type
_entity.pdbx_description
1 polymer ?
#
loop_
_entity_poly.entity_id
_entity_poly.type
_entity_poly.pdbx_seq_one_letter_code
_entity_poly.pdbx_strand_id
1 'polypeptide(L)'
;MNYPVWEIEFLGGGFLIAVIAIIHVYIAQFAVGGGLFLVLTEYLAYRRNDPGILEFVRKHTKFFLLLTMVAGALTGVGIWFTISVLNPSATSVLIHTFVFAWGTEWTFFVIEIVSLFIYYYTFNRLAKRDHLIIGWIYFGAAWMSLFVINGIIDFMLTPGAWIENNNFWSGLFNPTFWPALFFRTFFAIIIAGLFGFMTSS
;
A
#
# COMPACT_ATOMS: atom_id res chain seq x y z
N MET A 1 15.18 -4.74 27.79
CA MET A 1 14.15 -4.01 28.57
C MET A 1 12.89 -4.85 28.57
N ASN A 2 12.19 -4.95 29.70
CA ASN A 2 10.87 -5.58 29.74
C ASN A 2 9.83 -4.49 29.43
N TYR A 3 9.12 -4.64 28.32
CA TYR A 3 8.03 -3.73 27.95
C TYR A 3 6.71 -4.25 28.56
N PRO A 4 5.78 -3.37 28.99
CA PRO A 4 4.43 -3.81 29.35
C PRO A 4 3.72 -4.33 28.10
N VAL A 5 3.15 -5.53 28.18
CA VAL A 5 2.40 -6.17 27.09
C VAL A 5 0.93 -6.27 27.49
N TRP A 6 0.03 -5.95 26.58
CA TRP A 6 -1.39 -6.24 26.78
C TRP A 6 -1.69 -7.68 26.39
N GLU A 7 -1.92 -8.54 27.39
CA GLU A 7 -2.27 -9.93 27.16
C GLU A 7 -3.79 -10.08 27.00
N ILE A 8 -4.20 -10.68 25.87
CA ILE A 8 -5.61 -10.99 25.59
C ILE A 8 -5.83 -12.47 25.92
N GLU A 9 -6.53 -12.73 27.03
CA GLU A 9 -6.67 -14.08 27.63
C GLU A 9 -7.39 -15.11 26.73
N PHE A 10 -8.25 -14.68 25.80
CA PHE A 10 -9.10 -15.59 25.02
C PHE A 10 -8.62 -15.85 23.57
N LEU A 11 -8.07 -14.85 22.88
CA LEU A 11 -7.69 -14.97 21.46
C LEU A 11 -6.19 -14.74 21.19
N GLY A 12 -5.41 -14.36 22.20
CA GLY A 12 -4.01 -13.98 22.05
C GLY A 12 -3.80 -12.69 21.24
N GLY A 13 -2.71 -11.97 21.50
CA GLY A 13 -2.43 -10.71 20.78
C GLY A 13 -2.20 -10.89 19.27
N GLY A 14 -1.68 -12.04 18.85
CA GLY A 14 -1.43 -12.35 17.44
C GLY A 14 -2.67 -12.39 16.56
N PHE A 15 -3.83 -12.79 17.11
CA PHE A 15 -5.07 -12.88 16.33
C PHE A 15 -5.57 -11.49 15.90
N LEU A 16 -5.56 -10.51 16.80
CA LEU A 16 -5.97 -9.14 16.48
C LEU A 16 -5.07 -8.52 15.40
N ILE A 17 -3.75 -8.74 15.52
CA ILE A 17 -2.77 -8.31 14.51
C ILE A 17 -3.13 -8.92 13.14
N ALA A 18 -3.40 -10.23 13.10
CA ALA A 18 -3.70 -10.93 11.85
C ALA A 18 -4.97 -10.38 11.18
N VAL A 19 -6.06 -10.18 11.93
CA VAL A 19 -7.32 -9.66 11.38
C VAL A 19 -7.13 -8.27 10.76
N ILE A 20 -6.51 -7.35 11.48
CA ILE A 20 -6.29 -5.97 10.99
C ILE A 20 -5.32 -5.99 9.81
N ALA A 21 -4.25 -6.78 9.88
CA ALA A 21 -3.25 -6.90 8.83
C ALA A 21 -3.85 -7.43 7.51
N ILE A 22 -4.69 -8.47 7.56
CA ILE A 22 -5.35 -9.02 6.37
C ILE A 22 -6.22 -7.97 5.70
N ILE A 23 -7.04 -7.25 6.48
CA ILE A 23 -7.92 -6.19 5.95
C ILE A 23 -7.08 -5.08 5.32
N HIS A 24 -6.07 -4.60 6.02
CA HIS A 24 -5.20 -3.53 5.54
C HIS A 24 -4.44 -3.92 4.27
N VAL A 25 -3.81 -5.10 4.24
CA VAL A 25 -3.01 -5.56 3.10
C VAL A 25 -3.88 -5.74 1.87
N TYR A 26 -5.11 -6.23 2.02
CA TYR A 26 -6.06 -6.31 0.90
C TYR A 26 -6.40 -4.93 0.33
N ILE A 27 -6.66 -3.93 1.20
CA ILE A 27 -6.88 -2.54 0.78
C ILE A 27 -5.63 -1.95 0.12
N ALA A 28 -4.44 -2.21 0.65
CA ALA A 28 -3.18 -1.71 0.11
C ALA A 28 -2.88 -2.30 -1.28
N GLN A 29 -3.13 -3.60 -1.49
CA GLN A 29 -3.03 -4.23 -2.81
C GLN A 29 -4.03 -3.61 -3.80
N PHE A 30 -5.22 -3.28 -3.31
CA PHE A 30 -6.23 -2.58 -4.09
C PHE A 30 -5.81 -1.14 -4.43
N ALA A 31 -5.05 -0.46 -3.57
CA ALA A 31 -4.49 0.86 -3.86
C ALA A 31 -3.44 0.80 -4.98
N VAL A 32 -2.49 -0.13 -4.88
CA VAL A 32 -1.43 -0.31 -5.90
C VAL A 32 -2.03 -0.71 -7.25
N GLY A 33 -2.85 -1.77 -7.26
CA GLY A 33 -3.48 -2.26 -8.48
C GLY A 33 -4.49 -1.25 -9.04
N GLY A 34 -5.25 -0.61 -8.16
CA GLY A 34 -6.21 0.45 -8.47
C GLY A 34 -5.58 1.65 -9.15
N GLY A 35 -4.43 2.11 -8.69
CA GLY A 35 -3.69 3.18 -9.35
C GLY A 35 -3.27 2.86 -10.76
N LEU A 36 -2.80 1.64 -10.98
CA LEU A 36 -2.51 1.19 -12.33
C LEU A 36 -3.78 1.13 -13.19
N PHE A 37 -4.87 0.60 -12.63
CA PHE A 37 -6.15 0.49 -13.34
C PHE A 37 -6.70 1.85 -13.75
N LEU A 38 -6.73 2.84 -12.84
CA LEU A 38 -7.25 4.17 -13.11
C LEU A 38 -6.48 4.85 -14.25
N VAL A 39 -5.14 4.90 -14.17
CA VAL A 39 -4.33 5.59 -15.17
C VAL A 39 -4.35 4.90 -16.54
N LEU A 40 -4.36 3.56 -16.57
CA LEU A 40 -4.46 2.80 -17.82
C LEU A 40 -5.83 2.96 -18.48
N THR A 41 -6.91 2.94 -17.70
CA THR A 41 -8.27 3.06 -18.22
C THR A 41 -8.54 4.49 -18.72
N GLU A 42 -8.01 5.51 -18.04
CA GLU A 42 -8.08 6.89 -18.52
C GLU A 42 -7.28 7.06 -19.82
N TYR A 43 -6.06 6.52 -19.87
CA TYR A 43 -5.25 6.52 -21.09
C TYR A 43 -6.00 5.87 -22.25
N LEU A 44 -6.67 4.75 -22.00
CA LEU A 44 -7.50 4.06 -22.99
C LEU A 44 -8.69 4.91 -23.43
N ALA A 45 -9.36 5.60 -22.52
CA ALA A 45 -10.47 6.52 -22.81
C ALA A 45 -10.04 7.60 -23.79
N TYR A 46 -8.88 8.23 -23.55
CA TYR A 46 -8.35 9.25 -24.45
C TYR A 46 -7.88 8.68 -25.79
N ARG A 47 -7.27 7.49 -25.80
CA ARG A 47 -6.83 6.84 -27.05
C ARG A 47 -8.01 6.45 -27.94
N ARG A 48 -9.13 6.03 -27.36
CA ARG A 48 -10.36 5.66 -28.07
C ARG A 48 -11.32 6.82 -28.30
N ASN A 49 -11.03 7.99 -27.71
CA ASN A 49 -11.91 9.16 -27.69
C ASN A 49 -13.33 8.82 -27.19
N ASP A 50 -13.39 7.97 -26.15
CA ASP A 50 -14.65 7.43 -25.61
C ASP A 50 -14.99 8.14 -24.28
N PRO A 51 -16.01 9.01 -24.27
CA PRO A 51 -16.43 9.72 -23.06
C PRO A 51 -17.05 8.80 -22.01
N GLY A 52 -17.60 7.63 -22.41
CA GLY A 52 -18.19 6.66 -21.49
C GLY A 52 -17.13 6.00 -20.60
N ILE A 53 -15.98 5.64 -21.17
CA ILE A 53 -14.85 5.12 -20.41
C ILE A 53 -14.32 6.20 -19.46
N LEU A 54 -14.27 7.46 -19.88
CA LEU A 54 -13.80 8.56 -19.03
C LEU A 54 -14.71 8.78 -17.80
N GLU A 55 -16.03 8.73 -18.00
CA GLU A 55 -16.99 8.83 -16.90
C GLU A 55 -16.91 7.62 -15.95
N PHE A 56 -16.69 6.43 -16.52
CA PHE A 56 -16.44 5.22 -15.74
C PHE A 56 -15.22 5.39 -14.81
N VAL A 57 -14.08 5.89 -15.31
CA VAL A 57 -12.89 6.13 -14.48
C VAL A 57 -13.17 7.15 -13.39
N ARG A 58 -13.86 8.26 -13.73
CA ARG A 58 -14.22 9.31 -12.76
C ARG A 58 -15.05 8.77 -11.61
N LYS A 59 -16.08 7.97 -11.89
CA LYS A 59 -16.92 7.35 -10.85
C LYS A 59 -16.12 6.42 -9.96
N HIS A 60 -15.25 5.61 -10.53
CA HIS A 60 -14.40 4.66 -9.78
C HIS A 60 -13.32 5.38 -8.97
N THR A 61 -12.80 6.50 -9.45
CA THR A 61 -11.81 7.31 -8.70
C THR A 61 -12.32 7.72 -7.32
N LYS A 62 -13.61 8.08 -7.19
CA LYS A 62 -14.22 8.40 -5.89
C LYS A 62 -14.20 7.20 -4.94
N PHE A 63 -14.47 6.01 -5.46
CA PHE A 63 -14.45 4.77 -4.69
C PHE A 63 -13.04 4.46 -4.21
N PHE A 64 -12.04 4.52 -5.09
CA PHE A 64 -10.63 4.35 -4.72
C PHE A 64 -10.21 5.38 -3.68
N LEU A 65 -10.56 6.65 -3.87
CA LEU A 65 -10.26 7.70 -2.89
C LEU A 65 -10.80 7.36 -1.51
N LEU A 66 -12.06 6.95 -1.37
CA LEU A 66 -12.60 6.60 -0.05
C LEU A 66 -11.97 5.33 0.52
N LEU A 67 -11.78 4.29 -0.31
CA LEU A 67 -11.26 3.01 0.13
C LEU A 67 -9.79 3.11 0.55
N THR A 68 -8.93 3.66 -0.30
CA THR A 68 -7.48 3.67 -0.07
C THR A 68 -7.07 4.78 0.88
N MET A 69 -7.64 5.99 0.75
CA MET A 69 -7.31 7.11 1.64
C MET A 69 -7.89 6.91 3.03
N VAL A 70 -9.19 6.60 3.15
CA VAL A 70 -9.84 6.58 4.47
C VAL A 70 -9.65 5.21 5.12
N ALA A 71 -10.13 4.14 4.48
CA ALA A 71 -10.03 2.81 5.09
C ALA A 71 -8.56 2.33 5.14
N GLY A 72 -7.76 2.62 4.11
CA GLY A 72 -6.32 2.32 4.12
C GLY A 72 -5.57 3.05 5.24
N ALA A 73 -5.73 4.36 5.40
CA ALA A 73 -5.07 5.10 6.48
C ALA A 73 -5.50 4.63 7.86
N LEU A 74 -6.81 4.44 8.10
CA LEU A 74 -7.33 4.00 9.39
C LEU A 74 -6.80 2.61 9.77
N THR A 75 -6.80 1.68 8.82
CA THR A 75 -6.30 0.32 9.06
C THR A 75 -4.79 0.27 9.21
N GLY A 76 -4.04 1.11 8.50
CA GLY A 76 -2.58 1.21 8.63
C GLY A 76 -2.15 1.75 10.00
N VAL A 77 -2.79 2.83 10.46
CA VAL A 77 -2.61 3.35 11.83
C VAL A 77 -3.06 2.31 12.86
N GLY A 78 -4.14 1.57 12.57
CA GLY A 78 -4.64 0.47 13.39
C GLY A 78 -3.60 -0.63 13.62
N ILE A 79 -2.85 -1.03 12.58
CA ILE A 79 -1.75 -2.00 12.72
C ILE A 79 -0.70 -1.45 13.68
N TRP A 80 -0.23 -0.22 13.45
CA TRP A 80 0.81 0.41 14.27
C TRP A 80 0.46 0.45 15.74
N PHE A 81 -0.76 0.89 16.07
CA PHE A 81 -1.24 0.90 17.44
C PHE A 81 -1.27 -0.52 18.03
N THR A 82 -1.80 -1.46 17.26
CA THR A 82 -1.97 -2.85 17.69
C THR A 82 -0.64 -3.54 17.98
N ILE A 83 0.33 -3.47 17.07
CA ILE A 83 1.64 -4.11 17.26
C ILE A 83 2.44 -3.45 18.38
N SER A 84 2.29 -2.14 18.59
CA SER A 84 2.97 -1.41 19.66
C SER A 84 2.52 -1.85 21.05
N VAL A 85 1.24 -2.21 21.20
CA VAL A 85 0.65 -2.62 22.48
C VAL A 85 0.78 -4.13 22.71
N LEU A 86 0.65 -4.93 21.65
CA LEU A 86 0.65 -6.40 21.75
C LEU A 86 2.04 -7.03 21.58
N ASN A 87 2.96 -6.38 20.86
CA ASN A 87 4.34 -6.84 20.71
C ASN A 87 5.34 -5.65 20.65
N PRO A 88 5.49 -4.90 21.76
CA PRO A 88 6.38 -3.75 21.85
C PRO A 88 7.85 -4.08 21.60
N SER A 89 8.30 -5.28 21.98
CA SER A 89 9.69 -5.70 21.76
C SER A 89 10.02 -5.84 20.28
N ALA A 90 9.19 -6.57 19.51
CA ALA A 90 9.36 -6.70 18.07
C ALA A 90 9.22 -5.34 17.37
N THR A 91 8.23 -4.55 17.78
CA THR A 91 8.02 -3.19 17.24
C THR A 91 9.25 -2.30 17.49
N SER A 92 9.86 -2.38 18.66
CA SER A 92 11.08 -1.65 18.99
C SER A 92 12.24 -2.04 18.07
N VAL A 93 12.47 -3.33 17.82
CA VAL A 93 13.50 -3.80 16.88
C VAL A 93 13.25 -3.26 15.48
N LEU A 94 12.00 -3.32 14.99
CA LEU A 94 11.64 -2.83 13.66
C LEU A 94 11.86 -1.32 13.52
N ILE A 95 11.50 -0.51 14.54
CA ILE A 95 11.73 0.93 14.51
C ILE A 95 13.23 1.24 14.51
N HIS A 96 14.02 0.65 15.42
CA HIS A 96 15.45 0.95 15.49
C HIS A 96 16.22 0.48 14.26
N THR A 97 15.74 -0.56 13.59
CA THR A 97 16.35 -1.08 12.37
C THR A 97 15.92 -0.29 11.14
N PHE A 98 14.64 0.07 11.03
CA PHE A 98 14.02 0.54 9.78
C PHE A 98 13.33 1.90 9.86
N VAL A 99 13.62 2.75 10.85
CA VAL A 99 12.99 4.08 10.99
C VAL A 99 12.95 4.89 9.69
N PHE A 100 14.03 4.86 8.90
CA PHE A 100 14.10 5.57 7.62
C PHE A 100 13.29 4.90 6.51
N ALA A 101 13.19 3.57 6.50
CA ALA A 101 12.32 2.87 5.57
C ALA A 101 10.84 3.17 5.88
N TRP A 102 10.45 3.13 7.15
CA TRP A 102 9.12 3.55 7.59
C TRP A 102 8.80 5.00 7.22
N GLY A 103 9.72 5.93 7.48
CA GLY A 103 9.54 7.33 7.08
C GLY A 103 9.42 7.50 5.55
N THR A 104 10.14 6.69 4.78
CA THR A 104 10.06 6.67 3.31
C THR A 104 8.69 6.15 2.84
N GLU A 105 8.19 5.07 3.43
CA GLU A 105 6.86 4.54 3.13
C GLU A 105 5.76 5.56 3.44
N TRP A 106 5.81 6.22 4.60
CA TRP A 106 4.86 7.29 4.95
C TRP A 106 4.94 8.47 3.97
N THR A 107 6.13 8.81 3.50
CA THR A 107 6.31 9.87 2.49
C THR A 107 5.62 9.48 1.18
N PHE A 108 5.83 8.25 0.70
CA PHE A 108 5.13 7.75 -0.49
C PHE A 108 3.62 7.67 -0.28
N PHE A 109 3.15 7.27 0.90
CA PHE A 109 1.74 7.25 1.24
C PHE A 109 1.10 8.65 1.23
N VAL A 110 1.82 9.68 1.70
CA VAL A 110 1.34 11.07 1.58
C VAL A 110 1.28 11.51 0.13
N ILE A 111 2.30 11.20 -0.68
CA ILE A 111 2.30 11.51 -2.12
C ILE A 111 1.13 10.79 -2.81
N GLU A 112 0.88 9.53 -2.44
CA GLU A 112 -0.24 8.73 -2.92
C GLU A 112 -1.58 9.44 -2.65
N ILE A 113 -1.84 9.83 -1.40
CA ILE A 113 -3.08 10.53 -1.03
C ILE A 113 -3.23 11.85 -1.77
N VAL A 114 -2.17 12.67 -1.78
CA VAL A 114 -2.21 14.01 -2.41
C VAL A 114 -2.43 13.88 -3.91
N SER A 115 -1.73 12.98 -4.58
CA SER A 115 -1.90 12.75 -6.02
C SER A 115 -3.29 12.23 -6.35
N LEU A 116 -3.83 11.27 -5.59
CA LEU A 116 -5.19 10.75 -5.79
C LEU A 116 -6.27 11.83 -5.54
N PHE A 117 -6.07 12.69 -4.53
CA PHE A 117 -6.96 13.81 -4.26
C PHE A 117 -6.95 14.81 -5.41
N ILE A 118 -5.77 15.22 -5.88
CA ILE A 118 -5.65 16.12 -7.04
C ILE A 118 -6.31 15.47 -8.27
N TYR A 119 -6.00 14.19 -8.54
CA TYR A 119 -6.57 13.42 -9.64
C TYR A 119 -8.11 13.46 -9.62
N TYR A 120 -8.73 13.15 -8.48
CA TYR A 120 -10.19 13.20 -8.36
C TYR A 120 -10.79 14.59 -8.63
N TYR A 121 -10.22 15.66 -8.05
CA TYR A 121 -10.80 17.01 -8.16
C TYR A 121 -10.46 17.74 -9.46
N THR A 122 -9.50 17.25 -10.24
CA THR A 122 -9.00 17.94 -11.44
C THR A 122 -9.37 17.28 -12.78
N PHE A 123 -10.19 16.23 -12.76
CA PHE A 123 -10.65 15.47 -13.93
C PHE A 123 -11.16 16.30 -15.12
N ASN A 124 -11.76 17.47 -14.88
CA ASN A 124 -12.26 18.38 -15.92
C ASN A 124 -11.53 19.75 -15.92
N ARG A 125 -10.48 19.91 -15.13
CA ARG A 125 -9.77 21.18 -14.94
C ARG A 125 -8.37 21.17 -15.53
N LEU A 126 -7.69 20.02 -15.51
CA LEU A 126 -6.35 19.87 -16.06
C LEU A 126 -6.37 19.39 -17.51
N ALA A 127 -5.29 19.69 -18.23
CA ALA A 127 -5.05 19.10 -19.54
C ALA A 127 -4.85 17.58 -19.40
N LYS A 128 -5.27 16.83 -20.41
CA LYS A 128 -5.22 15.35 -20.45
C LYS A 128 -3.84 14.79 -20.07
N ARG A 129 -2.77 15.44 -20.56
CA ARG A 129 -1.38 15.05 -20.28
C ARG A 129 -1.06 15.17 -18.79
N ASP A 130 -1.38 16.31 -18.18
CA ASP A 130 -1.05 16.59 -16.79
C ASP A 130 -1.87 15.69 -15.84
N HIS A 131 -3.13 15.44 -16.18
CA HIS A 131 -3.99 14.53 -15.42
C HIS A 131 -3.45 13.09 -15.43
N LEU A 132 -3.02 12.59 -16.60
CA LEU A 132 -2.35 11.29 -16.70
C LEU A 132 -1.02 11.24 -15.93
N ILE A 133 -0.22 12.32 -15.93
CA ILE A 133 1.02 12.39 -15.15
C ILE A 133 0.71 12.21 -13.66
N ILE A 134 -0.34 12.87 -13.15
CA ILE A 134 -0.76 12.72 -11.75
C ILE A 134 -1.20 11.28 -11.46
N GLY A 135 -1.94 10.64 -12.38
CA GLY A 135 -2.29 9.23 -12.26
C GLY A 135 -1.07 8.30 -12.18
N TRP A 136 -0.02 8.57 -12.97
CA TRP A 136 1.25 7.83 -12.90
C TRP A 136 2.04 8.11 -11.62
N ILE A 137 2.01 9.34 -11.11
CA ILE A 137 2.60 9.69 -9.80
C ILE A 137 1.91 8.90 -8.70
N TYR A 138 0.57 8.82 -8.72
CA TYR A 138 -0.21 8.01 -7.77
C TYR A 138 0.22 6.54 -7.81
N PHE A 139 0.22 5.92 -8.99
CA PHE A 139 0.64 4.53 -9.13
C PHE A 139 2.09 4.31 -8.67
N GLY A 140 3.01 5.18 -9.08
CA GLY A 140 4.42 5.09 -8.70
C GLY A 140 4.63 5.20 -7.19
N ALA A 141 3.93 6.14 -6.53
CA ALA A 141 4.00 6.29 -5.08
C ALA A 141 3.42 5.08 -4.35
N ALA A 142 2.26 4.58 -4.78
CA ALA A 142 1.65 3.38 -4.20
C ALA A 142 2.56 2.14 -4.34
N TRP A 143 3.15 1.94 -5.53
CA TRP A 143 4.07 0.84 -5.75
C TRP A 143 5.37 0.98 -4.96
N MET A 144 5.91 2.19 -4.81
CA MET A 144 7.08 2.44 -3.97
C MET A 144 6.78 2.23 -2.47
N SER A 145 5.58 2.57 -2.02
CA SER A 145 5.10 2.20 -0.67
C SER A 145 5.14 0.68 -0.48
N LEU A 146 4.56 -0.08 -1.43
CA LEU A 146 4.63 -1.55 -1.45
C LEU A 146 6.08 -2.06 -1.45
N PHE A 147 6.95 -1.49 -2.26
CA PHE A 147 8.36 -1.86 -2.35
C PHE A 147 9.07 -1.77 -0.99
N VAL A 148 8.87 -0.66 -0.29
CA VAL A 148 9.55 -0.40 0.98
C VAL A 148 8.97 -1.27 2.11
N ILE A 149 7.64 -1.30 2.26
CA ILE A 149 6.99 -2.08 3.33
C ILE A 149 7.21 -3.59 3.15
N ASN A 150 7.34 -4.06 1.91
CA ASN A 150 7.63 -5.46 1.61
C ASN A 150 8.92 -5.91 2.30
N GLY A 151 10.00 -5.13 2.20
CA GLY A 151 11.26 -5.49 2.84
C GLY A 151 11.20 -5.56 4.36
N ILE A 152 10.44 -4.65 4.99
CA ILE A 152 10.27 -4.64 6.45
C ILE A 152 9.47 -5.87 6.91
N ILE A 153 8.40 -6.24 6.21
CA ILE A 153 7.58 -7.40 6.56
C ILE A 153 8.34 -8.70 6.33
N ASP A 154 9.03 -8.82 5.19
CA ASP A 154 9.78 -10.02 4.84
C ASP A 154 10.95 -10.25 5.80
N PHE A 155 11.54 -9.18 6.34
CA PHE A 155 12.55 -9.26 7.39
C PHE A 155 12.04 -10.00 8.64
N MET A 156 10.76 -9.85 9.00
CA MET A 156 10.18 -10.54 10.16
C MET A 156 10.12 -12.06 9.96
N LEU A 157 10.11 -12.53 8.71
CA LEU A 157 10.09 -13.96 8.35
C LEU A 157 11.50 -14.48 8.09
N THR A 158 12.29 -13.73 7.33
CA THR A 158 13.60 -14.14 6.82
C THR A 158 14.61 -13.01 6.99
N PRO A 159 15.14 -12.74 8.20
CA PRO A 159 16.06 -11.63 8.43
C PRO A 159 17.43 -11.78 7.72
N GLY A 160 17.79 -13.00 7.31
CA GLY A 160 19.00 -13.26 6.52
C GLY A 160 20.29 -12.81 7.22
N ALA A 161 21.19 -12.19 6.44
CA ALA A 161 22.50 -11.75 6.92
C ALA A 161 22.45 -10.64 8.00
N TRP A 162 21.28 -10.01 8.20
CA TRP A 162 21.11 -8.99 9.24
C TRP A 162 21.42 -9.53 10.64
N ILE A 163 21.16 -10.82 10.92
CA ILE A 163 21.44 -11.43 12.22
C ILE A 163 22.92 -11.28 12.60
N GLU A 164 23.83 -11.33 11.63
CA GLU A 164 25.27 -11.26 11.86
C GLU A 164 25.80 -9.83 11.81
N ASN A 165 25.33 -9.03 10.86
CA ASN A 165 25.93 -7.74 10.54
C ASN A 165 25.14 -6.51 11.01
N ASN A 166 23.88 -6.69 11.45
CA ASN A 166 22.92 -5.64 11.82
C ASN A 166 22.82 -4.50 10.78
N ASN A 167 23.11 -4.80 9.50
CA ASN A 167 23.17 -3.82 8.43
C ASN A 167 21.79 -3.55 7.85
N PHE A 168 21.40 -2.28 7.76
CA PHE A 168 20.11 -1.83 7.23
C PHE A 168 19.73 -2.48 5.89
N TRP A 169 20.65 -2.48 4.91
CA TRP A 169 20.37 -3.01 3.57
C TRP A 169 20.28 -4.52 3.55
N SER A 170 21.05 -5.22 4.40
CA SER A 170 20.96 -6.67 4.56
C SER A 170 19.62 -7.10 5.14
N GLY A 171 19.03 -6.29 6.03
CA GLY A 171 17.69 -6.53 6.56
C GLY A 171 16.58 -6.18 5.55
N LEU A 172 16.69 -5.04 4.87
CA LEU A 172 15.67 -4.58 3.92
C LEU A 172 15.62 -5.46 2.66
N PHE A 173 16.77 -5.75 2.06
CA PHE A 173 16.92 -6.64 0.90
C PHE A 173 17.24 -8.06 1.34
N ASN A 174 16.37 -8.60 2.20
CA ASN A 174 16.48 -9.96 2.69
C ASN A 174 16.21 -11.00 1.57
N PRO A 175 16.52 -12.29 1.81
CA PRO A 175 16.39 -13.34 0.77
C PRO A 175 15.00 -13.46 0.13
N THR A 176 13.94 -13.12 0.88
CA THR A 176 12.55 -13.19 0.42
C THR A 176 12.04 -11.92 -0.25
N PHE A 177 12.81 -10.83 -0.24
CA PHE A 177 12.40 -9.51 -0.76
C PHE A 177 11.88 -9.58 -2.20
N TRP A 178 12.70 -10.08 -3.13
CA TRP A 178 12.35 -10.08 -4.55
C TRP A 178 11.18 -11.03 -4.86
N PRO A 179 11.19 -12.31 -4.40
CA PRO A 179 10.05 -13.20 -4.59
C PRO A 179 8.73 -12.62 -4.09
N ALA A 180 8.73 -12.04 -2.88
CA ALA A 180 7.53 -11.47 -2.27
C ALA A 180 7.06 -10.20 -3.00
N LEU A 181 7.99 -9.32 -3.39
CA LEU A 181 7.67 -8.10 -4.16
C LEU A 181 7.00 -8.45 -5.49
N PHE A 182 7.55 -9.40 -6.25
CA PHE A 182 6.94 -9.85 -7.50
C PHE A 182 5.56 -10.42 -7.25
N PHE A 183 5.44 -11.35 -6.29
CA PHE A 183 4.16 -11.96 -5.95
C PHE A 183 3.10 -10.91 -5.60
N ARG A 184 3.41 -9.98 -4.69
CA ARG A 184 2.47 -8.93 -4.26
C ARG A 184 2.12 -7.96 -5.40
N THR A 185 3.08 -7.64 -6.26
CA THR A 185 2.84 -6.78 -7.43
C THR A 185 1.88 -7.46 -8.41
N PHE A 186 2.13 -8.70 -8.79
CA PHE A 186 1.23 -9.44 -9.70
C PHE A 186 -0.15 -9.64 -9.07
N PHE A 187 -0.20 -9.93 -7.78
CA PHE A 187 -1.46 -10.07 -7.06
C PHE A 187 -2.28 -8.78 -7.06
N ALA A 188 -1.64 -7.62 -6.83
CA ALA A 188 -2.29 -6.31 -6.93
C ALA A 188 -2.85 -6.06 -8.34
N ILE A 189 -2.09 -6.39 -9.38
CA ILE A 189 -2.55 -6.26 -10.78
C ILE A 189 -3.74 -7.18 -11.07
N ILE A 190 -3.71 -8.43 -10.58
CA ILE A 190 -4.82 -9.40 -10.73
C ILE A 190 -6.09 -8.87 -10.06
N ILE A 191 -6.00 -8.40 -8.82
CA ILE A 191 -7.14 -7.82 -8.09
C ILE A 191 -7.73 -6.65 -8.86
N ALA A 192 -6.89 -5.77 -9.41
CA ALA A 192 -7.34 -4.63 -10.19
C ALA A 192 -8.03 -5.05 -11.50
N GLY A 193 -7.49 -6.07 -12.18
CA GLY A 193 -8.11 -6.65 -13.38
C GLY A 193 -9.46 -7.29 -13.10
N LEU A 194 -9.58 -8.06 -12.01
CA LEU A 194 -10.84 -8.66 -11.55
C LEU A 194 -11.87 -7.59 -11.19
N PHE A 195 -11.44 -6.52 -10.51
CA PHE A 195 -12.29 -5.39 -10.20
C PHE A 195 -12.83 -4.70 -11.46
N GLY A 196 -11.96 -4.44 -12.43
CA GLY A 196 -12.35 -3.86 -13.72
C GLY A 196 -13.35 -4.75 -14.47
N PHE A 197 -13.11 -6.06 -14.50
CA PHE A 197 -14.03 -7.03 -15.10
C PHE A 197 -15.42 -6.99 -14.44
N MET A 198 -15.46 -7.09 -13.11
CA MET A 198 -16.71 -7.13 -12.35
C MET A 198 -17.51 -5.83 -12.42
N THR A 199 -16.84 -4.68 -12.49
CA THR A 199 -17.51 -3.36 -12.51
C THR A 199 -17.86 -2.86 -13.91
N SER A 200 -17.34 -3.51 -14.96
CA SER A 200 -17.63 -3.19 -16.37
C SER A 200 -18.93 -3.79 -16.91
N SER A 201 -19.60 -4.66 -16.13
CA SER A 201 -20.90 -5.28 -16.46
C SER A 201 -22.06 -4.36 -16.07
#